data_AF-A0A183ELF5-F1
#
_entry.id   AF-A0A183ELF5-F1
#
_cell.length_a   1.000
_cell.length_b   1.000
_cell.length_c   1.000
_cell.angle_alpha   90.00
_cell.angle_beta   90.00
_cell.angle_gamma   90.00
#
_symmetry.space_group_name_H-M   'P 1'
#
loop_
_entity.id
_entity.type
_entity.pdbx_description
1 polymer ?
#
loop_
_entity_poly.entity_id
_entity_poly.type
_entity_poly.pdbx_seq_one_letter_code
_entity_poly.pdbx_strand_id
1 'polypeptide(L)' 'MLYANVFQVLGRGLASTVRLCVEKGTGLEFAVKIVDISTEMQADADARRLYNETISEVNLLRQLAGHPSISSLDYS' A
#
# COMPACT_ATOMS: atom_id res chain seq x y z
N MET A 1 13.08 0.63 -7.15
CA MET A 1 13.23 0.52 -5.68
C MET A 1 12.89 1.88 -5.08
N LEU A 2 11.64 2.06 -4.64
CA LEU A 2 11.15 3.32 -4.06
C LEU A 2 11.86 3.57 -2.73
N TYR A 3 13.02 4.22 -2.76
CA TYR A 3 13.49 5.00 -1.61
C TYR A 3 12.69 6.30 -1.61
N ALA A 4 11.43 6.21 -1.19
CA ALA A 4 10.63 7.38 -0.94
C ALA A 4 11.23 8.10 0.25
N ASN A 5 11.65 9.35 0.08
CA ASN A 5 11.78 10.23 1.24
C ASN A 5 10.39 10.26 1.89
N VAL A 6 10.29 9.75 3.12
CA VAL A 6 9.00 9.48 3.73
C VAL A 6 8.56 10.73 4.50
N PHE A 7 7.78 11.58 3.85
CA PHE A 7 7.51 12.92 4.36
C PHE A 7 6.38 12.95 5.40
N GLN A 8 5.17 12.56 5.02
CA GLN A 8 3.96 12.81 5.80
C GLN A 8 3.06 11.58 5.89
N VAL A 9 2.48 11.33 7.05
CA VAL A 9 1.40 10.35 7.22
C VAL A 9 0.09 10.99 6.77
N LEU A 10 -0.57 10.39 5.77
CA LEU A 10 -1.87 10.80 5.25
C LEU A 10 -3.02 10.05 5.95
N GLY A 11 -2.77 8.84 6.43
CA GLY A 11 -3.76 8.03 7.12
C GLY A 11 -3.16 6.85 7.87
N ARG A 12 -3.89 6.34 8.86
CA ARG A 12 -3.54 5.14 9.64
C ARG A 12 -4.72 4.18 9.65
N GLY A 13 -4.45 2.92 9.36
CA GLY A 13 -5.38 1.79 9.52
C GLY A 13 -4.88 0.85 10.62
N LEU A 14 -5.66 -0.20 10.89
CA LEU A 14 -5.35 -1.17 11.95
C LEU A 14 -3.98 -1.85 11.76
N ALA A 15 -3.66 -2.23 10.52
CA ALA A 15 -2.41 -2.89 10.15
C ALA A 15 -1.71 -2.17 8.98
N SER A 16 -1.98 -0.87 8.79
CA SER A 16 -1.37 -0.12 7.68
C SER A 16 -1.21 1.36 7.96
N THR A 17 -0.34 2.01 7.21
CA THR A 17 -0.21 3.47 7.18
C THR A 17 -0.14 3.94 5.73
N VAL A 18 -0.85 5.02 5.40
CA VAL A 18 -0.75 5.68 4.10
C VAL A 18 0.16 6.90 4.25
N ARG A 19 1.17 7.04 3.40
CA ARG A 19 2.16 8.11 3.46
C ARG A 19 2.33 8.79 2.11
N LEU A 20 2.59 10.09 2.13
CA LEU A 20 3.01 10.83 0.95
C LEU A 20 4.50 10.55 0.70
N CYS A 21 4.79 10.08 -0.51
CA CYS A 21 6.09 9.61 -0.94
C CYS A 21 6.45 10.25 -2.28
N VAL A 22 7.72 10.62 -2.47
CA VAL A 22 8.20 11.12 -3.76
C VAL A 22 9.04 10.04 -4.41
N GLU A 23 8.70 9.67 -5.65
CA GLU A 23 9.52 8.78 -6.46
C GLU A 23 10.82 9.47 -6.87
N LYS A 24 11.96 8.89 -6.50
CA LYS A 24 13.28 9.51 -6.70
C LYS A 24 13.62 9.77 -8.18
N GLY A 25 13.18 8.90 -9.09
CA GLY A 25 13.53 8.98 -10.51
C GLY A 25 12.77 10.07 -11.26
N THR A 26 11.50 10.26 -10.94
CA THR A 26 10.59 11.16 -11.66
C THR A 26 10.26 12.43 -10.87
N GLY A 27 10.43 12.40 -9.55
CA GLY A 27 9.96 13.45 -8.65
C GLY A 27 8.44 13.43 -8.43
N LEU A 28 7.72 12.43 -8.95
CA LEU A 28 6.27 12.33 -8.80
C LEU A 28 5.89 11.97 -7.36
N GLU A 29 4.80 12.57 -6.88
CA GLU A 29 4.25 12.31 -5.55
C GLU A 29 3.18 11.22 -5.61
N PHE A 30 3.26 10.28 -4.67
CA PHE A 30 2.35 9.14 -4.55
C PHE A 30 1.87 8.96 -3.11
N ALA A 31 0.62 8.54 -2.96
CA ALA A 31 0.11 8.00 -1.71
C ALA A 31 0.48 6.50 -1.63
N VAL A 32 1.40 6.15 -0.73
CA VAL A 32 1.86 4.77 -0.55
C VAL A 32 1.21 4.18 0.69
N LYS A 33 0.41 3.13 0.50
CA LYS A 33 -0.16 2.32 1.58
C LYS A 33 0.84 1.23 1.97
N ILE A 34 1.39 1.32 3.17
CA ILE A 34 2.30 0.34 3.75
C ILE A 34 1.46 -0.57 4.64
N VAL A 35 1.45 -1.87 4.36
CA VAL A 35 0.75 -2.89 5.16
C VAL A 35 1.78 -3.65 5.97
N ASP A 36 1.61 -3.67 7.29
CA ASP A 36 2.45 -4.45 8.19
C ASP A 36 1.87 -5.85 8.32
N ILE A 37 2.50 -6.81 7.64
CA ILE A 37 2.12 -8.22 7.64
C ILE A 37 2.80 -9.01 8.77
N SER A 38 3.74 -8.39 9.48
CA SER A 38 4.65 -9.04 10.41
C SER A 38 4.57 -8.37 11.77
N THR A 39 3.40 -8.37 12.40
CA THR A 39 3.36 -7.90 13.79
C THR A 39 3.93 -9.00 14.68
N GLU A 40 4.90 -8.65 15.53
CA GLU A 40 5.62 -9.59 16.42
C GLU A 40 4.70 -10.35 17.41
N MET A 41 3.42 -10.00 17.46
CA MET A 41 2.40 -10.57 18.34
C MET A 41 1.32 -11.39 17.62
N GLN A 42 1.37 -11.55 16.30
CA GLN A 42 0.39 -12.31 15.53
C GLN A 42 0.79 -13.77 15.38
N ALA A 43 -0.18 -14.68 15.48
CA ALA A 43 0.02 -16.07 15.10
C ALA A 43 0.31 -16.15 13.58
N ASP A 44 1.16 -17.09 13.14
CA ASP A 44 1.51 -17.31 11.73
C ASP A 44 0.28 -17.39 10.80
N ALA A 45 -0.84 -17.92 11.30
CA ALA A 45 -2.09 -18.01 10.57
C ALA A 45 -2.70 -16.64 10.26
N ASP A 46 -2.59 -15.67 11.17
CA ASP A 46 -3.14 -14.32 11.01
C ASP A 46 -2.30 -13.50 10.03
N ALA A 47 -0.98 -13.60 10.10
CA ALA A 47 -0.07 -13.00 9.13
C ALA A 47 -0.36 -13.51 7.71
N ARG A 48 -0.59 -14.82 7.55
CA ARG A 48 -0.95 -15.43 6.27
C ARG A 48 -2.32 -14.96 5.76
N ARG A 49 -3.30 -14.79 6.65
CA ARG A 49 -4.62 -14.23 6.31
C ARG A 49 -4.49 -12.80 5.81
N LEU A 50 -3.80 -11.94 6.56
CA LEU A 50 -3.61 -10.54 6.20
C LEU A 50 -2.85 -10.38 4.86
N TYR A 51 -1.85 -11.23 4.62
CA TYR A 51 -1.17 -11.30 3.33
C TYR A 51 -2.15 -11.64 2.20
N ASN A 52 -2.96 -12.70 2.35
CA ASN A 52 -3.92 -13.11 1.32
C ASN A 52 -4.98 -12.04 1.06
N GLU A 53 -5.48 -11.38 2.11
CA GLU A 53 -6.40 -10.24 2.01
C GLU A 53 -5.78 -9.07 1.25
N THR A 54 -4.53 -8.73 1.55
CA THR A 54 -3.78 -7.67 0.85
C THR A 54 -3.60 -7.99 -0.63
N ILE A 55 -3.28 -9.25 -0.97
CA ILE A 55 -3.18 -9.68 -2.37
C ILE A 55 -4.55 -9.58 -3.08
N SER A 56 -5.63 -9.94 -2.39
CA SER A 56 -6.99 -9.81 -2.93
C SER A 56 -7.35 -8.34 -3.21
N GLU A 57 -7.04 -7.43 -2.29
CA GLU A 57 -7.24 -5.98 -2.45
C GLU A 57 -6.51 -5.46 -3.70
N VAL A 58 -5.23 -5.82 -3.86
CA VAL A 58 -4.42 -5.43 -5.02
C VAL A 58 -5.03 -5.97 -6.33
N ASN A 59 -5.51 -7.21 -6.33
CA ASN A 59 -6.12 -7.81 -7.51
C ASN A 59 -7.43 -7.12 -7.90
N LEU A 60 -8.26 -6.74 -6.94
CA LEU A 60 -9.48 -5.96 -7.20
C LEU A 60 -9.14 -4.58 -7.77
N LEU A 61 -8.16 -3.87 -7.19
CA LEU A 61 -7.72 -2.56 -7.71
C LEU A 61 -7.20 -2.64 -9.14
N ARG A 62 -6.50 -3.74 -9.49
CA ARG A 62 -6.06 -4.00 -10.87
C ARG A 62 -7.23 -4.21 -11.83
N GLN A 63 -8.23 -4.99 -11.43
CA GLN A 63 -9.41 -5.25 -12.26
C GLN A 63 -10.27 -3.99 -12.48
N LEU A 64 -10.25 -3.08 -11.51
CA LEU A 64 -11.02 -1.83 -11.53
C LEU A 64 -10.24 -0.65 -12.11
N ALA A 65 -9.00 -0.88 -12.58
CA ALA A 65 -8.15 0.16 -13.12
C ALA A 65 -8.80 0.87 -14.32
N GLY A 66 -8.68 2.20 -14.35
CA GLY A 66 -9.22 3.04 -15.43
C GLY A 66 -10.63 3.58 -15.20
N HIS A 67 -11.34 3.14 -14.14
CA HIS A 67 -12.60 3.78 -13.79
C HIS A 67 -12.35 5.17 -13.15
N PRO A 68 -13.00 6.24 -13.62
CA PRO A 68 -12.67 7.62 -13.23
C PRO A 68 -12.85 7.92 -11.74
N SER A 69 -13.74 7.19 -11.07
CA SER A 69 -13.99 7.33 -9.63
C SER A 69 -13.21 6.34 -8.75
N ILE A 70 -12.34 5.51 -9.33
CA ILE A 70 -11.56 4.51 -8.60
C ILE A 70 -10.08 4.89 -8.64
N SER A 71 -9.42 4.82 -7.49
CA SER A 71 -7.98 5.06 -7.39
C SER A 71 -7.19 4.07 -8.24
N SER A 72 -6.22 4.56 -9.00
CA SER A 72 -5.29 3.72 -9.77
C SER A 72 -4.14 3.22 -8.91
N LEU A 73 -3.74 1.97 -9.12
CA LEU A 73 -2.48 1.43 -8.59
C LEU A 73 -1.37 1.66 -9.63
N ASP A 74 -0.29 2.33 -9.23
CA ASP A 74 0.92 2.51 -10.06
C ASP A 74 1.99 1.48 -9.65
N TYR A 75 2.72 0.94 -10.62
CA TYR A 75 3.72 -0.13 -10.43
C TYR A 75 5.06 0.16 -11.14
N SER A 76 5.36 1.45 -11.34
CA SER A 76 6.58 1.98 -12.00
C SER A 76 7.86 1.20 -11.73
#